data_AF-A0A6F9JKM8-F1
#
_entry.id   AF-A0A6F9JKM8-F1
#
_cell.length_a   1.000
_cell.length_b   1.000
_cell.length_c   1.000
_cell.angle_alpha   90.00
_cell.angle_beta   90.00
_cell.angle_gamma   90.00
#
_symmetry.space_group_name_H-M   'P 1'
#
loop_
_entity.id
_entity.type
_entity.pdbx_description
1 polymer ?
#
loop_
_entity_poly.entity_id
_entity_poly.type
_entity_poly.pdbx_seq_one_letter_code
_entity_poly.pdbx_strand_id
1 'polypeptide(L)'
;LNWLKNMKNLGVNRISFGVQSFHPKKLHFLGRIHNQEMIIKTLENANKVGFKNINLDLIYDTKLDNKKMLEFELLHLKQIKDLITHLSAYNLTIESNTAFAKKEHFKKNAPNLMKFFIKQLLELDFFQYEISNFSKTKAQICKHNLAYWQGKNYLACGLSAVGFYENKRFYTAKNLKNYIENPTFRSIEQLSSKDLNLEHLFLGLRSIVGIDETKLNQWQKDKINILLKEKKLFYKNKRYFNPNFLISDELALYLSS
;
A
#
# COMPACT_ATOMS: atom_id res chain seq x y z
N LEU A 1 -8.07 24.46 10.32
CA LEU A 1 -8.81 24.67 9.05
C LEU A 1 -8.00 25.43 8.00
N ASN A 2 -7.31 26.53 8.35
CA ASN A 2 -6.57 27.36 7.38
C ASN A 2 -5.56 26.58 6.54
N TRP A 3 -4.77 25.68 7.16
CA TRP A 3 -3.82 24.83 6.43
C TRP A 3 -4.49 24.01 5.31
N LEU A 4 -5.62 23.35 5.62
CA LEU A 4 -6.37 22.56 4.63
C LEU A 4 -6.88 23.43 3.48
N LYS A 5 -7.41 24.62 3.79
CA LYS A 5 -7.87 25.58 2.76
C LYS A 5 -6.72 26.01 1.85
N ASN A 6 -5.58 26.38 2.45
CA ASN A 6 -4.41 26.82 1.70
C ASN A 6 -3.88 25.71 0.77
N MET A 7 -3.77 24.47 1.28
CA MET A 7 -3.34 23.33 0.46
C MET A 7 -4.29 23.09 -0.72
N LYS A 8 -5.61 23.15 -0.48
CA LYS A 8 -6.60 23.02 -1.55
C LYS A 8 -6.47 24.13 -2.59
N ASN A 9 -6.28 25.38 -2.15
CA ASN A 9 -6.11 26.53 -3.03
C ASN A 9 -4.82 26.45 -3.87
N LEU A 10 -3.77 25.76 -3.38
CA LEU A 10 -2.56 25.44 -4.13
C LEU A 10 -2.74 24.29 -5.13
N GLY A 11 -3.94 23.72 -5.25
CA GLY A 11 -4.25 22.66 -6.20
C GLY A 11 -4.13 21.24 -5.65
N VAL A 12 -3.89 21.05 -4.35
CA VAL A 12 -3.92 19.71 -3.74
C VAL A 12 -5.34 19.15 -3.88
N ASN A 13 -5.46 18.03 -4.61
CA ASN A 13 -6.74 17.41 -4.92
C ASN A 13 -7.00 16.10 -4.15
N ARG A 14 -5.98 15.59 -3.43
CA ARG A 14 -6.04 14.39 -2.58
C ARG A 14 -5.30 14.64 -1.27
N ILE A 15 -5.85 14.14 -0.16
CA ILE A 15 -5.21 14.16 1.15
C ILE A 15 -5.25 12.78 1.79
N SER A 16 -4.22 12.43 2.56
CA SER A 16 -4.11 11.16 3.28
C SER A 16 -3.91 11.41 4.76
N PHE A 17 -4.63 10.67 5.61
CA PHE A 17 -4.51 10.76 7.05
C PHE A 17 -4.01 9.45 7.66
N GLY A 18 -2.87 9.53 8.34
CA GLY A 18 -2.25 8.41 9.04
C GLY A 18 -2.97 8.06 10.35
N VAL A 19 -4.14 7.44 10.26
CA VAL A 19 -5.01 7.10 11.41
C VAL A 19 -4.48 5.92 12.21
N GLN A 20 -4.06 4.88 11.51
CA GLN A 20 -3.48 3.62 11.97
C GLN A 20 -4.40 2.71 12.80
N SER A 21 -5.22 3.26 13.68
CA SER A 21 -6.21 2.54 14.49
C SER A 21 -7.20 3.54 15.09
N PHE A 22 -8.43 3.11 15.36
CA PHE A 22 -9.40 3.85 16.18
C PHE A 22 -9.28 3.51 17.66
N HIS A 23 -8.58 2.42 18.00
CA HIS A 23 -8.54 1.89 19.37
C HIS A 23 -7.41 2.52 20.19
N PRO A 24 -7.69 3.15 21.35
CA PRO A 24 -6.68 3.89 22.14
C PRO A 24 -5.45 3.05 22.53
N LYS A 25 -5.66 1.80 22.99
CA LYS A 25 -4.53 0.91 23.34
C LYS A 25 -3.63 0.58 22.14
N LYS A 26 -4.21 0.44 20.94
CA LYS A 26 -3.47 0.10 19.73
C LYS A 26 -2.76 1.33 19.16
N LEU A 27 -3.38 2.50 19.25
CA LEU A 27 -2.74 3.79 18.96
C LEU A 27 -1.50 4.01 19.85
N HIS A 28 -1.63 3.83 21.16
CA HIS A 28 -0.51 3.95 22.09
C HIS A 28 0.61 2.94 21.76
N PHE A 29 0.25 1.68 21.48
CA PHE A 29 1.18 0.65 21.04
C PHE A 29 1.94 1.01 19.76
N LEU A 30 1.27 1.69 18.81
CA LEU A 30 1.85 2.19 17.58
C LEU A 30 2.57 3.55 17.74
N GLY A 31 2.71 4.07 18.97
CA GLY A 31 3.38 5.33 19.27
C GLY A 31 2.63 6.57 18.76
N ARG A 32 1.30 6.50 18.66
CA ARG A 32 0.47 7.60 18.18
C ARG A 32 -0.05 8.43 19.36
N ILE A 33 -0.02 9.75 19.17
CA ILE A 33 -0.46 10.75 20.16
C ILE A 33 -1.87 11.27 19.91
N HIS A 34 -2.47 10.93 18.76
CA HIS A 34 -3.85 11.30 18.44
C HIS A 34 -4.84 10.27 19.00
N ASN A 35 -6.11 10.66 19.08
CA ASN A 35 -7.22 9.80 19.51
C ASN A 35 -8.32 9.73 18.45
N GLN A 36 -9.35 8.93 18.73
CA GLN A 36 -10.49 8.72 17.84
C GLN A 36 -11.25 10.01 17.49
N GLU A 37 -11.52 10.88 18.47
CA GLU A 37 -12.24 12.14 18.25
C GLU A 37 -11.47 13.06 17.31
N MET A 38 -10.15 13.14 17.47
CA MET A 38 -9.27 13.92 16.59
C MET A 38 -9.31 13.40 15.15
N ILE A 39 -9.38 12.07 14.97
CA ILE A 39 -9.49 11.44 13.66
C ILE A 39 -10.79 11.89 12.96
N ILE A 40 -11.93 11.72 13.63
CA ILE A 40 -13.26 12.07 13.09
C ILE A 40 -13.30 13.56 12.73
N LYS A 41 -12.92 14.42 13.67
CA LYS A 41 -12.89 15.89 13.47
C LYS A 41 -11.99 16.30 12.30
N THR A 42 -10.87 15.59 12.09
CA THR A 42 -9.96 15.88 10.97
C THR A 42 -10.58 15.53 9.61
N LEU A 43 -11.27 14.40 9.51
CA LEU A 43 -11.98 13.99 8.30
C LEU A 43 -13.15 14.92 7.98
N GLU A 44 -13.94 15.31 8.99
CA GLU A 44 -15.01 16.30 8.86
C GLU A 44 -14.46 17.64 8.38
N ASN A 45 -13.34 18.10 8.94
CA ASN A 45 -12.70 19.33 8.52
C ASN A 45 -12.22 19.29 7.07
N ALA A 46 -11.64 18.16 6.61
CA ALA A 46 -11.23 17.99 5.22
C ALA A 46 -12.44 18.03 4.27
N ASN A 47 -13.54 17.36 4.63
CA ASN A 47 -14.80 17.41 3.90
C ASN A 47 -15.41 18.82 3.88
N LYS A 48 -15.40 19.54 5.01
CA LYS A 48 -15.90 20.91 5.13
C LYS A 48 -15.13 21.90 4.25
N VAL A 49 -13.81 21.71 4.12
CA VAL A 49 -12.97 22.47 3.17
C VAL A 49 -13.22 22.03 1.71
N GLY A 50 -13.89 20.90 1.51
CA GLY A 50 -14.35 20.39 0.22
C GLY A 50 -13.32 19.53 -0.50
N PHE A 51 -12.41 18.86 0.23
CA PHE A 51 -11.66 17.74 -0.35
C PHE A 51 -12.62 16.62 -0.73
N LYS A 52 -12.49 16.10 -1.94
CA LYS A 52 -13.32 15.00 -2.46
C LYS A 52 -12.57 13.68 -2.61
N ASN A 53 -11.24 13.69 -2.44
CA ASN A 53 -10.40 12.51 -2.46
C ASN A 53 -9.63 12.43 -1.14
N ILE A 54 -10.20 11.69 -0.18
CA ILE A 54 -9.68 11.58 1.17
C ILE A 54 -9.32 10.12 1.40
N ASN A 55 -8.06 9.89 1.78
CA ASN A 55 -7.54 8.60 2.18
C ASN A 55 -7.37 8.51 3.68
N LEU A 56 -7.54 7.31 4.19
CA LEU A 56 -7.27 6.96 5.57
C LEU A 56 -6.32 5.76 5.60
N ASP A 57 -5.27 5.84 6.41
CA ASP A 57 -4.32 4.74 6.59
C ASP A 57 -4.66 3.97 7.87
N LEU A 58 -4.79 2.64 7.80
CA LEU A 58 -4.95 1.72 8.93
C LEU A 58 -3.81 0.70 8.94
N ILE A 59 -3.48 0.21 10.13
CA ILE A 59 -2.51 -0.88 10.31
C ILE A 59 -3.22 -2.07 10.96
N TYR A 60 -3.07 -3.26 10.37
CA TYR A 60 -3.59 -4.52 10.91
C TYR A 60 -2.47 -5.56 11.08
N ASP A 61 -2.82 -6.74 11.61
CA ASP A 61 -1.89 -7.82 11.96
C ASP A 61 -0.87 -7.44 13.06
N THR A 62 -1.26 -6.51 13.93
CA THR A 62 -0.53 -6.19 15.15
C THR A 62 -0.78 -7.24 16.23
N LYS A 63 0.12 -7.43 17.19
CA LYS A 63 -0.02 -8.42 18.27
C LYS A 63 -1.31 -8.24 19.11
N LEU A 64 -1.86 -7.03 19.12
CA LEU A 64 -3.11 -6.68 19.79
C LEU A 64 -4.35 -7.08 18.98
N ASP A 65 -4.18 -7.38 17.70
CA ASP A 65 -5.28 -7.77 16.83
C ASP A 65 -5.76 -9.18 17.17
N ASN A 66 -7.04 -9.22 17.48
CA ASN A 66 -7.89 -10.39 17.54
C ASN A 66 -9.20 -10.04 16.82
N LYS A 67 -10.13 -11.00 16.70
CA LYS A 67 -11.40 -10.76 16.01
C LYS A 67 -12.16 -9.55 16.57
N LYS A 68 -12.26 -9.42 17.89
CA LYS A 68 -12.96 -8.29 18.56
C LYS A 68 -12.31 -6.94 18.27
N MET A 69 -10.97 -6.88 18.28
CA MET A 69 -10.22 -5.66 17.94
C MET A 69 -10.50 -5.25 16.49
N LEU A 70 -10.44 -6.20 15.55
CA LEU A 70 -10.70 -5.92 14.13
C LEU A 70 -12.16 -5.53 13.88
N GLU A 71 -13.12 -6.15 14.57
CA GLU A 71 -14.54 -5.75 14.55
C GLU A 71 -14.74 -4.33 15.07
N PHE A 72 -14.01 -3.93 16.12
CA PHE A 72 -14.01 -2.56 16.62
C PHE A 72 -13.48 -1.57 15.56
N GLU A 73 -12.37 -1.89 14.88
CA GLU A 73 -11.82 -1.04 13.80
C GLU A 73 -12.82 -0.89 12.65
N LEU A 74 -13.45 -2.00 12.24
CA LEU A 74 -14.44 -2.03 11.16
C LEU A 74 -15.70 -1.24 11.49
N LEU A 75 -16.20 -1.34 12.73
CA LEU A 75 -17.36 -0.59 13.20
C LEU A 75 -17.13 0.92 13.05
N HIS A 76 -15.95 1.40 13.49
CA HIS A 76 -15.61 2.81 13.41
C HIS A 76 -15.33 3.27 11.98
N LEU A 77 -14.65 2.45 11.19
CA LEU A 77 -14.50 2.69 9.76
C LEU A 77 -15.86 2.83 9.06
N LYS A 78 -16.85 1.98 9.40
CA LYS A 78 -18.20 2.05 8.85
C LYS A 78 -18.89 3.38 9.17
N GLN A 79 -18.72 3.91 10.39
CA GLN A 79 -19.32 5.18 10.81
C GLN A 79 -18.79 6.39 10.01
N ILE A 80 -17.51 6.37 9.65
CA ILE A 80 -16.88 7.47 8.91
C ILE A 80 -16.74 7.18 7.41
N LYS A 81 -17.26 6.04 6.91
CA LYS A 81 -16.96 5.57 5.55
C LYS A 81 -17.32 6.63 4.51
N ASP A 82 -18.38 7.40 4.73
CA ASP A 82 -18.86 8.43 3.79
C ASP A 82 -18.01 9.69 3.75
N LEU A 83 -17.12 9.87 4.72
CA LEU A 83 -16.13 10.95 4.76
C LEU A 83 -14.86 10.63 3.98
N ILE A 84 -14.68 9.37 3.53
CA ILE A 84 -13.48 8.92 2.82
C ILE A 84 -13.83 8.27 1.48
N THR A 85 -12.86 8.26 0.58
CA THR A 85 -12.98 7.68 -0.75
C THR A 85 -11.99 6.57 -1.01
N HIS A 86 -10.98 6.47 -0.14
CA HIS A 86 -9.86 5.58 -0.27
C HIS A 86 -9.40 5.11 1.11
N LEU A 87 -8.92 3.88 1.18
CA LEU A 87 -8.40 3.27 2.39
C LEU A 87 -7.06 2.60 2.06
N SER A 88 -6.04 2.90 2.84
CA SER A 88 -4.78 2.18 2.85
C SER A 88 -4.75 1.29 4.10
N ALA A 89 -4.92 -0.03 3.95
CA ALA A 89 -4.82 -0.97 5.04
C ALA A 89 -3.50 -1.75 4.93
N TYR A 90 -2.54 -1.39 5.77
CA TYR A 90 -1.20 -1.99 5.78
C TYR A 90 -1.15 -3.18 6.74
N ASN A 91 -0.64 -4.30 6.25
CA ASN A 91 -0.15 -5.36 7.12
C ASN A 91 1.08 -4.82 7.86
N LEU A 92 1.07 -4.86 9.20
CA LEU A 92 2.22 -4.43 9.99
C LEU A 92 3.47 -5.17 9.50
N THR A 93 4.41 -4.42 8.92
CA THR A 93 5.71 -4.94 8.49
C THR A 93 6.77 -4.31 9.36
N ILE A 94 7.65 -5.16 9.90
CA ILE A 94 8.74 -4.71 10.76
C ILE A 94 9.99 -4.72 9.90
N GLU A 95 10.45 -3.53 9.55
CA GLU A 95 11.69 -3.37 8.81
C GLU A 95 12.88 -3.47 9.75
N SER A 96 13.86 -4.30 9.37
CA SER A 96 15.07 -4.62 10.13
C SER A 96 15.97 -3.41 10.44
N ASN A 97 15.78 -2.29 9.75
CA ASN A 97 16.58 -1.07 9.92
C ASN A 97 15.83 0.07 10.65
N THR A 98 14.66 -0.21 11.23
CA THR A 98 13.88 0.81 11.96
C THR A 98 14.03 0.66 13.47
N ALA A 99 13.63 1.68 14.23
CA ALA A 99 13.52 1.58 15.70
C ALA A 99 12.58 0.42 16.16
N PHE A 100 11.79 -0.15 15.24
CA PHE A 100 10.93 -1.30 15.46
C PHE A 100 11.58 -2.64 15.10
N ALA A 101 12.78 -2.67 14.51
CA ALA A 101 13.47 -3.90 14.07
C ALA A 101 13.59 -4.98 15.15
N LYS A 102 13.76 -4.58 16.41
CA LYS A 102 13.87 -5.50 17.56
C LYS A 102 12.53 -5.96 18.13
N LYS A 103 11.42 -5.66 17.44
CA LYS A 103 10.06 -5.85 17.96
C LYS A 103 9.25 -6.86 17.16
N GLU A 104 9.85 -7.90 16.57
CA GLU A 104 9.12 -8.93 15.79
C GLU A 104 7.85 -9.47 16.49
N HIS A 105 7.90 -9.61 17.83
CA HIS A 105 6.76 -9.95 18.69
C HIS A 105 5.58 -8.94 18.64
N PHE A 106 5.68 -7.86 17.87
CA PHE A 106 4.64 -6.87 17.61
C PHE A 106 3.70 -7.29 16.47
N LYS A 107 4.07 -8.26 15.63
CA LYS A 107 3.14 -8.86 14.68
C LYS A 107 2.31 -9.95 15.32
N LYS A 108 1.10 -10.15 14.80
CA LYS A 108 0.28 -11.32 15.13
C LYS A 108 0.59 -12.52 14.23
N ASN A 109 0.89 -12.28 12.95
CA ASN A 109 1.06 -13.32 11.94
C ASN A 109 -0.14 -14.28 11.92
N ALA A 110 -1.35 -13.73 11.80
CA ALA A 110 -2.58 -14.53 11.80
C ALA A 110 -3.33 -14.44 10.46
N PRO A 111 -2.98 -15.27 9.45
CA PRO A 111 -3.58 -15.21 8.11
C PRO A 111 -5.11 -15.26 8.10
N ASN A 112 -5.73 -15.99 9.03
CA ASN A 112 -7.20 -16.08 9.12
C ASN A 112 -7.82 -14.75 9.57
N LEU A 113 -7.18 -14.02 10.50
CA LEU A 113 -7.63 -12.69 10.91
C LEU A 113 -7.43 -11.66 9.81
N MET A 114 -6.32 -11.75 9.07
CA MET A 114 -6.06 -10.89 7.92
C MET A 114 -7.10 -11.08 6.81
N LYS A 115 -7.39 -12.35 6.45
CA LYS A 115 -8.45 -12.69 5.48
C LYS A 115 -9.82 -12.20 5.95
N PHE A 116 -10.14 -12.38 7.23
CA PHE A 116 -11.38 -11.84 7.81
C PHE A 116 -11.44 -10.32 7.64
N PHE A 117 -10.40 -9.59 8.04
CA PHE A 117 -10.38 -8.13 7.95
C PHE A 117 -10.55 -7.64 6.50
N ILE A 118 -9.76 -8.18 5.56
CA ILE A 118 -9.86 -7.81 4.14
C ILE A 118 -11.25 -8.10 3.60
N LYS A 119 -11.83 -9.28 3.91
CA LYS A 119 -13.19 -9.61 3.49
C LYS A 119 -14.20 -8.58 4.00
N GLN A 120 -14.13 -8.19 5.26
CA GLN A 120 -15.03 -7.18 5.82
C GLN A 120 -14.84 -5.80 5.17
N LEU A 121 -13.63 -5.42 4.74
CA LEU A 121 -13.42 -4.19 3.98
C LEU A 121 -14.14 -4.23 2.63
N LEU A 122 -14.10 -5.37 1.93
CA LEU A 122 -14.83 -5.56 0.68
C LEU A 122 -16.35 -5.45 0.88
N GLU A 123 -16.87 -5.98 1.99
CA GLU A 123 -18.29 -5.86 2.38
C GLU A 123 -18.68 -4.42 2.77
N LEU A 124 -17.73 -3.53 3.05
CA LEU A 124 -17.93 -2.10 3.29
C LEU A 124 -17.85 -1.24 2.01
N ASP A 125 -18.02 -1.87 0.84
CA ASP A 125 -17.98 -1.24 -0.49
C ASP A 125 -16.58 -0.70 -0.90
N PHE A 126 -15.52 -1.23 -0.30
CA PHE A 126 -14.15 -0.91 -0.72
C PHE A 126 -13.64 -1.94 -1.71
N PHE A 127 -13.29 -1.49 -2.92
CA PHE A 127 -12.64 -2.32 -3.92
C PHE A 127 -11.12 -2.34 -3.69
N GLN A 128 -10.56 -3.51 -3.44
CA GLN A 128 -9.11 -3.71 -3.36
C GLN A 128 -8.49 -3.66 -4.76
N TYR A 129 -7.57 -2.73 -5.00
CA TYR A 129 -6.86 -2.65 -6.28
C TYR A 129 -5.39 -3.06 -6.19
N GLU A 130 -4.85 -3.18 -4.98
CA GLU A 130 -3.53 -3.74 -4.71
C GLU A 130 -3.45 -4.23 -3.26
N ILE A 131 -2.35 -4.92 -2.91
CA ILE A 131 -2.14 -5.60 -1.63
C ILE A 131 -2.53 -4.76 -0.39
N SER A 132 -2.29 -3.45 -0.38
CA SER A 132 -2.58 -2.57 0.77
C SER A 132 -3.63 -1.49 0.53
N ASN A 133 -4.13 -1.28 -0.69
CA ASN A 133 -4.98 -0.13 -1.00
C ASN A 133 -6.31 -0.51 -1.64
N PHE A 134 -7.30 0.24 -1.18
CA PHE A 134 -8.69 0.08 -1.53
C PHE A 134 -9.30 1.44 -1.89
N SER A 135 -10.27 1.43 -2.80
CA SER A 135 -11.00 2.62 -3.25
C SER A 135 -12.48 2.31 -3.30
N LYS A 136 -13.35 3.28 -3.01
CA LYS A 136 -14.81 3.09 -3.16
C LYS A 136 -15.23 2.84 -4.61
N THR A 137 -14.55 3.50 -5.55
CA THR A 137 -14.82 3.35 -7.00
C THR A 137 -13.52 3.27 -7.78
N LYS A 138 -13.57 2.71 -9.00
CA LYS A 138 -12.41 2.66 -9.90
C LYS A 138 -11.87 4.06 -10.25
N ALA A 139 -12.73 5.07 -10.30
CA ALA A 139 -12.33 6.46 -10.55
C ALA A 139 -11.50 7.07 -9.41
N GLN A 140 -11.59 6.49 -8.20
CA GLN A 140 -10.89 6.95 -6.99
C GLN A 140 -9.61 6.16 -6.71
N ILE A 141 -9.20 5.23 -7.58
CA ILE A 141 -7.90 4.58 -7.48
C ILE A 141 -6.79 5.64 -7.50
N CYS A 142 -5.85 5.53 -6.57
CA CYS A 142 -4.73 6.46 -6.51
C CYS A 142 -3.82 6.27 -7.73
N LYS A 143 -3.85 7.25 -8.65
CA LYS A 143 -3.02 7.22 -9.87
C LYS A 143 -1.53 7.14 -9.56
N HIS A 144 -1.08 7.79 -8.49
CA HIS A 144 0.32 7.74 -8.05
C HIS A 144 0.72 6.33 -7.61
N ASN A 145 -0.08 5.69 -6.74
CA ASN A 145 0.19 4.32 -6.30
C ASN A 145 0.16 3.35 -7.48
N LEU A 146 -0.86 3.47 -8.34
CA LEU A 146 -1.01 2.62 -9.52
C LEU A 146 0.16 2.78 -10.50
N ALA A 147 0.77 3.96 -10.60
CA ALA A 147 1.93 4.17 -11.46
C ALA A 147 3.15 3.34 -11.01
N TYR A 148 3.39 3.21 -9.70
CA TYR A 148 4.42 2.29 -9.18
C TYR A 148 4.11 0.85 -9.55
N TRP A 149 2.87 0.40 -9.36
CA TRP A 149 2.44 -0.96 -9.72
C TRP A 149 2.51 -1.24 -11.22
N GLN A 150 2.44 -0.21 -12.06
CA GLN A 150 2.62 -0.30 -13.51
C GLN A 150 4.09 -0.30 -13.94
N GLY A 151 5.05 -0.11 -13.02
CA GLY A 151 6.46 0.05 -13.34
C GLY A 151 6.73 1.30 -14.19
N LYS A 152 5.96 2.38 -13.99
CA LYS A 152 6.20 3.65 -14.69
C LYS A 152 7.40 4.38 -14.11
N ASN A 153 8.03 5.22 -14.93
CA ASN A 153 9.09 6.10 -14.49
C ASN A 153 8.58 7.11 -13.45
N TYR A 154 9.39 7.39 -12.42
CA TYR A 154 9.14 8.41 -11.41
C TYR A 154 10.44 9.03 -10.90
N LEU A 155 10.38 10.32 -10.56
CA LEU A 155 11.53 11.08 -10.09
C LEU A 155 11.70 11.00 -8.58
N ALA A 156 12.96 11.03 -8.13
CA ALA A 156 13.32 11.15 -6.73
C ALA A 156 13.51 12.62 -6.34
N CYS A 157 12.62 13.14 -5.51
CA CYS A 157 12.70 14.51 -4.98
C CYS A 157 12.71 14.50 -3.46
N GLY A 158 13.69 15.16 -2.84
CA GLY A 158 13.80 15.24 -1.38
C GLY A 158 14.78 14.25 -0.77
N LEU A 159 14.97 14.36 0.54
CA LEU A 159 15.80 13.47 1.36
C LEU A 159 15.25 12.03 1.32
N SER A 160 16.13 11.04 1.19
CA SER A 160 15.81 9.60 1.18
C SER A 160 14.82 9.14 0.10
N ALA A 161 14.51 9.99 -0.88
CA ALA A 161 13.69 9.64 -2.02
C ALA A 161 14.38 8.63 -2.94
N VAL A 162 13.56 7.77 -3.54
CA VAL A 162 13.94 6.80 -4.58
C VAL A 162 13.24 7.18 -5.87
N GLY A 163 13.95 7.05 -6.99
CA GLY A 163 13.47 7.31 -8.34
C GLY A 163 13.71 6.09 -9.21
N PHE A 164 12.93 5.96 -10.26
CA PHE A 164 13.06 4.89 -11.25
C PHE A 164 12.88 5.48 -12.63
N TYR A 165 13.85 5.26 -13.50
CA TYR A 165 13.76 5.67 -14.90
C TYR A 165 14.39 4.57 -15.76
N GLU A 166 13.56 3.97 -16.62
CA GLU A 166 13.90 2.85 -17.49
C GLU A 166 14.39 1.63 -16.72
N ASN A 167 15.71 1.41 -16.65
CA ASN A 167 16.34 0.30 -15.94
C ASN A 167 17.30 0.79 -14.84
N LYS A 168 17.14 2.04 -14.39
CA LYS A 168 17.98 2.66 -13.37
C LYS A 168 17.14 3.07 -12.19
N ARG A 169 17.64 2.76 -10.99
CA ARG A 169 17.10 3.25 -9.73
C ARG A 169 18.02 4.31 -9.15
N PHE A 170 17.44 5.44 -8.79
CA PHE A 170 18.15 6.60 -8.27
C PHE A 170 17.84 6.74 -6.80
N TYR A 171 18.86 6.95 -5.98
CA TYR A 171 18.68 7.21 -4.57
C TYR A 171 19.27 8.57 -4.23
N THR A 172 18.49 9.37 -3.52
CA THR A 172 18.97 10.61 -2.93
C THR A 172 19.75 10.31 -1.64
N ALA A 173 20.41 11.34 -1.09
CA ALA A 173 21.09 11.21 0.20
C ALA A 173 20.12 10.69 1.28
N LYS A 174 20.59 9.76 2.13
CA LYS A 174 19.77 9.11 3.18
C LYS A 174 19.73 9.88 4.51
N ASN A 175 20.68 10.79 4.72
CA ASN A 175 20.77 11.60 5.93
C ASN A 175 20.69 13.09 5.60
N LEU A 176 20.15 13.86 6.54
CA LEU A 176 19.86 15.27 6.34
C LEU A 176 21.11 16.10 6.04
N LYS A 177 22.22 15.82 6.72
CA LYS A 177 23.50 16.53 6.53
C LYS A 177 23.96 16.46 5.08
N ASN A 178 24.10 15.24 4.55
CA ASN A 178 24.55 15.02 3.18
C ASN A 178 23.56 15.59 2.15
N TYR A 179 22.25 15.56 2.45
CA TYR A 179 21.24 16.15 1.57
C TYR A 179 21.33 17.67 1.49
N ILE A 180 21.58 18.34 2.62
CA ILE A 180 21.75 19.80 2.65
C ILE A 180 23.06 20.18 1.93
N GLU A 181 24.13 19.42 2.14
CA GLU A 181 25.43 19.66 1.48
C GLU A 181 25.36 19.46 -0.05
N ASN A 182 24.62 18.46 -0.52
CA ASN A 182 24.45 18.19 -1.95
C ASN A 182 23.04 17.63 -2.27
N PRO A 183 22.02 18.49 -2.43
CA PRO A 183 20.64 18.04 -2.70
C PRO A 183 20.47 17.41 -4.09
N THR A 184 21.42 17.64 -4.99
CA THR A 184 21.45 17.07 -6.34
C THR A 184 22.13 15.71 -6.43
N PHE A 185 22.79 15.25 -5.36
CA PHE A 185 23.43 13.93 -5.33
C PHE A 185 22.44 12.81 -5.68
N ARG A 186 22.86 11.89 -6.55
CA ARG A 186 22.13 10.66 -6.85
C ARG A 186 23.09 9.49 -6.91
N SER A 187 22.88 8.45 -6.11
CA SER A 187 23.50 7.15 -6.36
C SER A 187 22.62 6.35 -7.31
N ILE A 188 23.24 5.65 -8.25
CA ILE A 188 22.54 4.94 -9.33
C ILE A 188 22.78 3.44 -9.15
N GLU A 189 21.69 2.69 -9.09
CA GLU A 189 21.66 1.24 -9.22
C GLU A 189 21.18 0.88 -10.64
N GLN A 190 21.96 0.09 -11.34
CA GLN A 190 21.62 -0.43 -12.66
C GLN A 190 20.89 -1.77 -12.49
N LEU A 191 19.62 -1.83 -12.87
CA LEU A 191 18.82 -3.05 -12.78
C LEU A 191 19.07 -3.95 -13.98
N SER A 192 19.32 -5.23 -13.71
CA SER A 192 19.43 -6.25 -14.75
C SER A 192 18.07 -6.63 -15.32
N SER A 193 18.07 -7.34 -16.45
CA SER A 193 16.83 -7.93 -17.00
C SER A 193 16.16 -8.90 -16.03
N LYS A 194 16.94 -9.57 -15.17
CA LYS A 194 16.43 -10.45 -14.11
C LYS A 194 15.71 -9.65 -13.03
N ASP A 195 16.26 -8.51 -12.59
CA ASP A 195 15.64 -7.65 -11.58
C ASP A 195 14.32 -7.07 -12.09
N LEU A 196 14.32 -6.57 -13.34
CA LEU A 196 13.11 -6.04 -13.97
C LEU A 196 12.03 -7.12 -14.17
N ASN A 197 12.42 -8.35 -14.50
CA ASN A 197 11.48 -9.46 -14.58
C ASN A 197 10.91 -9.82 -13.20
N LEU A 198 11.74 -9.86 -12.16
CA LEU A 198 11.30 -10.10 -10.79
C LEU A 198 10.30 -9.02 -10.33
N GLU A 199 10.61 -7.75 -10.58
CA GLU A 199 9.71 -6.64 -10.27
C GLU A 199 8.39 -6.72 -11.05
N HIS A 200 8.44 -7.09 -12.34
CA HIS A 200 7.23 -7.32 -13.13
C HIS A 200 6.30 -8.36 -12.50
N LEU A 201 6.87 -9.47 -12.00
CA LEU A 201 6.10 -10.51 -11.30
C LEU A 201 5.51 -9.98 -9.99
N PHE A 202 6.32 -9.38 -9.13
CA PHE A 202 5.87 -8.88 -7.82
C PHE A 202 4.82 -7.77 -7.96
N LEU A 203 5.08 -6.76 -8.80
CA LEU A 203 4.17 -5.64 -9.00
C LEU A 203 2.85 -6.07 -9.65
N GLY A 204 2.93 -6.99 -10.62
CA GLY A 204 1.76 -7.56 -11.28
C GLY A 204 0.91 -8.40 -10.34
N LEU A 205 1.51 -9.27 -9.54
CA LEU A 205 0.78 -10.18 -8.64
C LEU A 205 0.20 -9.48 -7.41
N ARG A 206 0.81 -8.39 -6.95
CA ARG A 206 0.32 -7.60 -5.81
C ARG A 206 -0.76 -6.58 -6.19
N SER A 207 -1.18 -6.50 -7.45
CA SER A 207 -2.12 -5.47 -7.90
C SER A 207 -3.06 -5.90 -9.03
N ILE A 208 -4.05 -5.07 -9.30
CA ILE A 208 -4.95 -5.22 -10.46
C ILE A 208 -4.25 -4.94 -11.80
N VAL A 209 -2.95 -4.63 -11.80
CA VAL A 209 -2.18 -4.49 -13.05
C VAL A 209 -1.99 -5.86 -13.68
N GLY A 210 -1.73 -6.90 -12.88
CA GLY A 210 -1.48 -8.25 -13.36
C GLY A 210 -0.15 -8.40 -14.11
N ILE A 211 0.28 -9.64 -14.26
CA ILE A 211 1.46 -10.02 -15.04
C ILE A 211 1.10 -9.98 -16.53
N ASP A 212 1.84 -9.20 -17.30
CA ASP A 212 1.79 -9.18 -18.77
C ASP A 212 2.40 -10.45 -19.37
N GLU A 213 1.61 -11.19 -20.16
CA GLU A 213 2.03 -12.46 -20.76
C GLU A 213 3.22 -12.32 -21.73
N THR A 214 3.37 -11.14 -22.33
CA THR A 214 4.40 -10.88 -23.35
C THR A 214 5.79 -10.77 -22.75
N LYS A 215 5.87 -10.54 -21.43
CA LYS A 215 7.13 -10.40 -20.67
C LYS A 215 7.58 -11.70 -20.00
N LEU A 216 6.90 -12.81 -20.28
CA LEU A 216 7.17 -14.11 -19.68
C LEU A 216 7.95 -15.01 -20.62
N ASN A 217 8.95 -15.69 -20.07
CA ASN A 217 9.63 -16.79 -20.76
C ASN A 217 8.78 -18.09 -20.72
N GLN A 218 9.16 -19.10 -21.50
CA GLN A 218 8.39 -20.34 -21.60
C GLN A 218 8.26 -21.07 -20.25
N TRP A 219 9.35 -21.14 -19.48
CA TRP A 219 9.35 -21.79 -18.18
C TRP A 219 8.40 -21.13 -17.17
N GLN A 220 8.28 -19.80 -17.19
CA GLN A 220 7.30 -19.06 -16.39
C GLN A 220 5.87 -19.37 -16.83
N LYS A 221 5.63 -19.48 -18.13
CA LYS A 221 4.30 -19.87 -18.67
C LYS A 221 3.90 -21.27 -18.23
N ASP A 222 4.84 -22.22 -18.23
CA ASP A 222 4.58 -23.59 -17.78
C ASP A 222 4.20 -23.63 -16.29
N LYS A 223 4.90 -22.88 -15.45
CA LYS A 223 4.55 -22.73 -14.02
C LYS A 223 3.21 -22.02 -13.82
N ILE A 224 2.92 -20.97 -14.59
CA ILE A 224 1.62 -20.29 -14.54
C ILE A 224 0.48 -21.24 -14.90
N ASN A 225 0.68 -22.16 -15.86
CA ASN A 225 -0.34 -23.15 -16.20
C ASN A 225 -0.70 -24.06 -15.01
N ILE A 226 0.28 -24.39 -14.16
CA ILE A 226 0.03 -25.10 -12.89
C ILE A 226 -0.83 -24.22 -11.97
N LEU A 227 -0.44 -22.96 -11.78
CA LEU A 227 -1.18 -22.02 -10.91
C LEU A 227 -2.61 -21.73 -11.40
N LEU A 228 -2.86 -21.74 -12.71
CA LEU A 228 -4.20 -21.64 -13.29
C LEU A 228 -5.05 -22.87 -12.97
N LYS A 229 -4.49 -24.08 -13.12
CA LYS A 229 -5.18 -25.33 -12.76
C LYS A 229 -5.53 -25.37 -11.27
N GLU A 230 -4.62 -24.91 -10.42
CA GLU A 230 -4.79 -24.80 -8.97
C GLU A 230 -5.66 -23.60 -8.53
N LYS A 231 -6.22 -22.84 -9.49
CA LYS A 231 -7.05 -21.64 -9.25
C LYS A 231 -6.36 -20.60 -8.37
N LYS A 232 -5.03 -20.55 -8.40
CA LYS A 232 -4.21 -19.54 -7.72
C LYS A 232 -4.05 -18.28 -8.55
N LEU A 233 -4.20 -18.39 -9.87
CA LEU A 233 -4.24 -17.27 -10.80
C LEU A 233 -5.48 -17.37 -11.69
N PHE A 234 -5.87 -16.26 -12.30
CA PHE A 234 -6.80 -16.24 -13.42
C PHE A 234 -6.24 -15.41 -14.56
N TYR A 235 -6.64 -15.74 -15.80
CA TYR A 235 -6.19 -15.07 -17.01
C TYR A 235 -7.30 -14.21 -17.60
N LYS A 236 -6.98 -12.97 -17.97
CA LYS A 236 -7.88 -12.05 -18.65
C LYS A 236 -7.09 -11.01 -19.43
N ASN A 237 -7.52 -10.68 -20.65
CA ASN A 237 -6.94 -9.59 -21.44
C ASN A 237 -5.40 -9.65 -21.53
N LYS A 238 -4.84 -10.82 -21.88
CA LYS A 238 -3.38 -11.03 -22.00
C LYS A 238 -2.58 -10.85 -20.71
N ARG A 239 -3.25 -10.98 -19.56
CA ARG A 239 -2.65 -10.80 -18.24
C ARG A 239 -3.10 -11.85 -17.24
N TYR A 240 -2.19 -12.20 -16.34
CA TYR A 240 -2.46 -13.11 -15.22
C TYR A 240 -2.61 -12.32 -13.92
N PHE A 241 -3.62 -12.68 -13.14
CA PHE A 241 -3.99 -11.96 -11.92
C PHE A 241 -4.10 -12.91 -10.75
N ASN A 242 -3.74 -12.40 -9.57
CA ASN A 242 -3.87 -13.09 -8.30
C ASN A 242 -5.18 -12.67 -7.62
N PRO A 243 -6.11 -13.61 -7.30
CA PRO A 243 -7.34 -13.30 -6.58
C PRO A 243 -7.13 -13.07 -5.07
N ASN A 244 -5.95 -13.39 -4.53
CA ASN A 244 -5.62 -13.23 -3.11
C ASN A 244 -4.24 -12.59 -2.93
N PHE A 245 -4.20 -11.26 -2.76
CA PHE A 245 -2.92 -10.56 -2.66
C PHE A 245 -2.05 -10.94 -1.46
N LEU A 246 -2.59 -11.64 -0.45
CA LEU A 246 -1.82 -12.11 0.71
C LEU A 246 -0.79 -13.19 0.37
N ILE A 247 -0.91 -13.86 -0.79
CA ILE A 247 0.05 -14.88 -1.24
C ILE A 247 0.90 -14.42 -2.43
N SER A 248 0.88 -13.12 -2.74
CA SER A 248 1.53 -12.60 -3.96
C SER A 248 3.03 -12.86 -3.98
N ASP A 249 3.66 -12.81 -2.81
CA ASP A 249 5.10 -12.89 -2.68
C ASP A 249 5.58 -14.32 -2.92
N GLU A 250 4.89 -15.30 -2.36
CA GLU A 250 5.14 -16.72 -2.58
C GLU A 250 4.92 -17.10 -4.05
N LEU A 251 3.88 -16.54 -4.69
CA LEU A 251 3.63 -16.74 -6.10
C LEU A 251 4.73 -16.11 -6.97
N ALA A 252 5.18 -14.90 -6.65
CA ALA A 252 6.26 -14.24 -7.38
C ALA A 252 7.59 -14.98 -7.24
N LEU A 253 7.91 -15.47 -6.03
CA LEU A 253 9.07 -16.30 -5.76
C LEU A 253 9.00 -17.61 -6.53
N TYR A 254 7.85 -18.31 -6.49
CA TYR A 254 7.67 -19.54 -7.27
C TYR A 254 7.88 -19.33 -8.78
N LEU A 255 7.48 -18.19 -9.33
CA LEU A 255 7.65 -17.84 -10.75
C LEU A 255 9.03 -17.27 -11.09
N SER A 256 9.91 -17.07 -10.12
CA SER A 256 11.27 -16.54 -10.32
C SER A 256 12.39 -17.48 -9.88
N SER A 257 12.07 -18.52 -9.09
CA SER A 257 12.98 -19.56 -8.59
C SER A 257 13.10 -20.77 -9.52
#